data_AF-A0A5J4QEZ0-F1
#
_entry.id   AF-A0A5J4QEZ0-F1
#
_cell.length_a   1.000
_cell.length_b   1.000
_cell.length_c   1.000
_cell.angle_alpha   90.00
_cell.angle_beta   90.00
_cell.angle_gamma   90.00
#
_symmetry.space_group_name_H-M   'P 1'
#
loop_
_entity.id
_entity.type
_entity.pdbx_description
1 polymer ?
#
loop_
_entity_poly.entity_id
_entity_poly.type
_entity_poly.pdbx_seq_one_letter_code
_entity_poly.pdbx_strand_id
1 'polypeptide(L)'
;AYGFLTRGCIRRCRWCIVPEKEGGIRPYRDIETVLQGRKTAILMDNNVLASNHGLRQLEKIIDLKCKVDFNQGLDSRLVTEEVAKMLSKIKWLRYIRFACDTASAIEPLLSAIEKLNRYGVKNYRIFVYLLVKEVADANERCKILKGLGLIPFTQTYRDYENNIQPTAEQKQFARYVNHKAIFNSIDWEDYKGLL
;
A
#
# COMPACT_ATOMS: atom_id res chain seq x y z
N ALA A 1 6.09 13.69 -12.71
CA ALA A 1 5.22 13.02 -13.70
C ALA A 1 4.19 12.16 -12.98
N TYR A 2 3.10 11.81 -13.65
CA TYR A 2 2.04 10.97 -13.10
C TYR A 2 1.63 9.96 -14.17
N GLY A 3 1.44 8.69 -13.80
CA GLY A 3 1.09 7.67 -14.79
C GLY A 3 0.93 6.27 -14.23
N PHE A 4 0.99 5.31 -15.13
CA PHE A 4 0.82 3.88 -14.87
C PHE A 4 1.84 3.13 -15.73
N LEU A 5 2.48 2.10 -15.19
CA LEU A 5 3.31 1.16 -15.97
C LEU A 5 2.48 -0.04 -16.44
N THR A 6 1.46 -0.38 -15.66
CA THR A 6 0.53 -1.49 -15.80
C THR A 6 -0.89 -1.03 -15.46
N ARG A 7 -1.89 -1.73 -16.00
CA ARG A 7 -3.32 -1.53 -15.69
C ARG A 7 -3.96 -2.87 -15.35
N GLY A 8 -5.09 -2.83 -14.62
CA GLY A 8 -5.76 -4.02 -14.13
C GLY A 8 -5.04 -4.67 -12.93
N CYS A 9 -5.59 -5.80 -12.46
CA CYS A 9 -5.04 -6.55 -11.33
C CYS A 9 -5.36 -8.04 -11.46
N ILE A 10 -4.51 -8.91 -10.89
CA ILE A 10 -4.76 -10.36 -10.81
C ILE A 10 -5.74 -10.74 -9.69
N ARG A 11 -6.01 -9.82 -8.76
CA ARG A 11 -6.86 -10.07 -7.59
C ARG A 11 -8.28 -9.61 -7.88
N ARG A 12 -9.25 -10.28 -7.23
CA ARG A 12 -10.67 -9.94 -7.27
C ARG A 12 -11.20 -9.66 -5.86
N CYS A 13 -10.55 -8.72 -5.17
CA CYS A 13 -10.96 -8.34 -3.82
C CYS A 13 -12.39 -7.76 -3.86
N ARG A 14 -13.25 -8.17 -2.93
CA ARG A 14 -14.68 -7.81 -2.93
C ARG A 14 -14.95 -6.30 -2.87
N TRP A 15 -14.04 -5.53 -2.27
CA TRP A 15 -14.14 -4.07 -2.14
C TRP A 15 -13.48 -3.29 -3.30
N CYS A 16 -12.93 -3.99 -4.30
CA CYS A 16 -12.09 -3.37 -5.31
C CYS A 16 -12.81 -3.25 -6.66
N ILE A 17 -12.88 -2.03 -7.18
CA ILE A 17 -13.49 -1.72 -8.49
C ILE A 17 -12.58 -2.08 -9.70
N VAL A 18 -11.29 -2.36 -9.45
CA VAL A 18 -10.30 -2.55 -10.52
C VAL A 18 -10.64 -3.70 -11.47
N PRO A 19 -11.08 -4.89 -11.02
CA PRO A 19 -11.40 -5.98 -11.93
C PRO A 19 -12.52 -5.63 -12.92
N GLU A 20 -13.52 -4.85 -12.49
CA GLU A 20 -14.64 -4.42 -13.32
C GLU A 20 -14.24 -3.28 -14.26
N LYS A 21 -13.56 -2.26 -13.72
CA LYS A 21 -13.19 -1.04 -14.45
C LYS A 21 -12.02 -1.24 -15.40
N GLU A 22 -11.03 -2.04 -15.00
CA GLU A 22 -9.77 -2.19 -15.72
C GLU A 22 -9.51 -3.61 -16.22
N GLY A 23 -10.14 -4.64 -15.65
CA GLY A 23 -9.92 -6.03 -16.03
C GLY A 23 -8.63 -6.64 -15.48
N GLY A 24 -8.17 -7.71 -16.14
CA GLY A 24 -6.94 -8.41 -15.79
C GLY A 24 -5.67 -7.57 -15.98
N ILE A 25 -4.61 -7.96 -15.25
CA ILE A 25 -3.30 -7.29 -15.32
C ILE A 25 -2.77 -7.28 -16.76
N ARG A 26 -2.29 -6.12 -17.22
CA ARG A 26 -1.64 -5.97 -18.53
C ARG A 26 -0.56 -4.90 -18.53
N PRO A 27 0.46 -5.00 -19.40
CA PRO A 27 1.41 -3.92 -19.64
C PRO A 27 0.68 -2.65 -20.12
N TYR A 28 1.23 -1.48 -19.81
CA TYR A 28 0.65 -0.20 -20.28
C TYR A 28 1.67 0.79 -20.83
N ARG A 29 2.60 1.31 -20.01
CA ARG A 29 3.63 2.27 -20.48
C ARG A 29 5.00 1.91 -19.97
N ASP A 30 6.00 2.42 -20.67
CA ASP A 30 7.38 2.47 -20.20
C ASP A 30 7.59 3.67 -19.26
N ILE A 31 8.47 3.52 -18.28
CA ILE A 31 8.79 4.56 -17.30
C ILE A 31 9.34 5.82 -17.96
N GLU A 32 10.12 5.73 -19.02
CA GLU A 32 10.64 6.91 -19.73
C GLU A 32 9.50 7.70 -20.39
N THR A 33 8.51 6.99 -20.97
CA THR A 33 7.30 7.60 -21.50
C THR A 33 6.51 8.33 -20.41
N VAL A 34 6.45 7.77 -19.19
CA VAL A 34 5.80 8.45 -18.05
C VAL A 34 6.59 9.67 -17.63
N LEU A 35 7.92 9.55 -17.50
CA LEU A 35 8.78 10.61 -17.00
C LEU A 35 8.82 11.82 -17.95
N GLN A 36 8.87 11.58 -19.27
CA GLN A 36 9.03 12.62 -20.29
C GLN A 36 10.18 13.58 -19.93
N GLY A 37 11.36 13.03 -19.64
CA GLY A 37 12.55 13.79 -19.22
C GLY A 37 12.56 14.29 -17.76
N ARG A 38 11.48 14.09 -16.99
CA ARG A 38 11.46 14.43 -15.56
C ARG A 38 12.21 13.39 -14.73
N LYS A 39 12.63 13.75 -13.51
CA LYS A 39 13.37 12.85 -12.59
C LYS A 39 12.49 12.09 -11.60
N THR A 40 11.17 12.32 -11.63
CA THR A 40 10.26 11.80 -10.60
C THR A 40 8.90 11.44 -11.17
N ALA A 41 8.36 10.29 -10.78
CA ALA A 41 7.01 9.83 -11.14
C ALA A 41 6.20 9.39 -9.92
N ILE A 42 4.92 9.73 -9.91
CA ILE A 42 3.90 9.08 -9.07
C ILE A 42 3.17 8.08 -9.97
N LEU A 43 3.15 6.83 -9.54
CA LEU A 43 2.63 5.69 -10.29
C LEU A 43 1.40 5.12 -9.59
N MET A 44 0.34 4.91 -10.36
CA MET A 44 -0.97 4.48 -9.87
C MET A 44 -1.29 3.03 -10.20
N ASP A 45 -0.26 2.24 -10.50
CA ASP A 45 -0.36 0.83 -10.81
C ASP A 45 -1.08 0.04 -9.72
N ASN A 46 -2.15 -0.66 -10.07
CA ASN A 46 -2.93 -1.44 -9.09
C ASN A 46 -2.16 -2.67 -8.57
N ASN A 47 -1.29 -3.26 -9.40
CA ASN A 47 -0.44 -4.40 -9.00
C ASN A 47 0.77 -4.58 -9.94
N VAL A 48 1.72 -3.65 -9.90
CA VAL A 48 2.91 -3.67 -10.78
C VAL A 48 3.74 -4.96 -10.65
N LEU A 49 3.76 -5.56 -9.45
CA LEU A 49 4.53 -6.79 -9.18
C LEU A 49 3.94 -8.02 -9.87
N ALA A 50 2.66 -7.98 -10.24
CA ALA A 50 1.97 -9.09 -10.90
C ALA A 50 2.23 -9.16 -12.42
N SER A 51 3.17 -8.36 -12.95
CA SER A 51 3.44 -8.27 -14.39
C SER A 51 4.94 -8.37 -14.68
N ASN A 52 5.32 -9.26 -15.60
CA ASN A 52 6.69 -9.33 -16.12
C ASN A 52 7.14 -7.99 -16.73
N HIS A 53 6.21 -7.26 -17.37
CA HIS A 53 6.49 -5.89 -17.82
C HIS A 53 6.76 -4.97 -16.64
N GLY A 54 5.92 -5.02 -15.60
CA GLY A 54 6.10 -4.25 -14.38
C GLY A 54 7.47 -4.48 -13.74
N LEU A 55 7.91 -5.73 -13.61
CA LEU A 55 9.24 -6.06 -13.08
C LEU A 55 10.38 -5.47 -13.94
N ARG A 56 10.31 -5.59 -15.27
CA ARG A 56 11.29 -4.94 -16.17
C ARG A 56 11.30 -3.42 -16.01
N GLN A 57 10.14 -2.79 -15.77
CA GLN A 57 10.07 -1.36 -15.52
C GLN A 57 10.68 -0.97 -14.17
N LEU A 58 10.61 -1.83 -13.14
CA LEU A 58 11.31 -1.61 -11.88
C LEU A 58 12.84 -1.66 -12.06
N GLU A 59 13.35 -2.61 -12.85
CA GLU A 59 14.78 -2.66 -13.22
C GLU A 59 15.21 -1.35 -13.89
N LYS A 60 14.43 -0.91 -14.88
CA LYS A 60 14.68 0.35 -15.59
C LYS A 60 14.62 1.58 -14.67
N ILE A 61 13.72 1.60 -13.69
CA ILE A 61 13.68 2.65 -12.64
C ILE A 61 14.99 2.69 -11.85
N ILE A 62 15.53 1.53 -11.49
CA ILE A 62 16.80 1.41 -10.76
C ILE A 62 17.95 1.97 -11.61
N ASP A 63 18.04 1.57 -12.87
CA ASP A 63 19.10 1.99 -13.79
C ASP A 63 19.07 3.49 -14.09
N LEU A 64 17.87 4.02 -14.37
CA LEU A 64 17.65 5.45 -14.58
C LEU A 64 17.86 6.29 -13.31
N LYS A 65 17.90 5.64 -12.13
CA LYS A 65 18.03 6.29 -10.82
C LYS A 65 16.99 7.39 -10.60
N CYS A 66 15.81 7.27 -11.21
CA CYS A 66 14.69 8.19 -11.04
C CYS A 66 13.98 7.92 -9.70
N LYS A 67 13.25 8.91 -9.19
CA LYS A 67 12.48 8.78 -7.94
C LYS A 67 11.03 8.37 -8.23
N VAL A 68 10.48 7.42 -7.49
CA VAL A 68 9.08 6.99 -7.67
C VAL A 68 8.29 6.94 -6.37
N ASP A 69 6.97 7.11 -6.47
CA ASP A 69 5.96 6.71 -5.47
C ASP A 69 4.93 5.82 -6.16
N PHE A 70 4.90 4.53 -5.84
CA PHE A 70 3.76 3.69 -6.16
C PHE A 70 2.66 4.02 -5.16
N ASN A 71 1.72 4.87 -5.57
CA ASN A 71 0.71 5.44 -4.68
C ASN A 71 -0.48 4.50 -4.43
N GLN A 72 -0.39 3.27 -4.96
CA GLN A 72 -1.24 2.14 -4.59
C GLN A 72 -0.45 1.16 -3.71
N GLY A 73 -1.14 0.33 -2.93
CA GLY A 73 -0.49 -0.72 -2.16
C GLY A 73 0.08 -1.81 -3.06
N LEU A 74 1.37 -2.07 -2.97
CA LEU A 74 2.00 -3.26 -3.55
C LEU A 74 1.42 -4.52 -2.92
N ASP A 75 1.35 -5.61 -3.70
CA ASP A 75 0.88 -6.91 -3.22
C ASP A 75 1.99 -7.63 -2.44
N SER A 76 1.91 -7.64 -1.10
CA SER A 76 2.93 -8.25 -0.23
C SER A 76 3.17 -9.73 -0.51
N ARG A 77 2.14 -10.44 -1.00
CA ARG A 77 2.23 -11.87 -1.40
C ARG A 77 3.17 -12.11 -2.58
N LEU A 78 3.51 -11.07 -3.34
CA LEU A 78 4.40 -11.15 -4.50
C LEU A 78 5.82 -10.67 -4.18
N VAL A 79 6.13 -10.36 -2.92
CA VAL A 79 7.48 -9.95 -2.50
C VAL A 79 8.32 -11.19 -2.22
N THR A 80 8.96 -11.71 -3.26
CA THR A 80 10.05 -12.69 -3.17
C THR A 80 11.35 -12.00 -2.71
N GLU A 81 12.42 -12.78 -2.50
CA GLU A 81 13.75 -12.22 -2.19
C GLU A 81 14.28 -11.33 -3.31
N GLU A 82 14.08 -11.72 -4.57
CA GLU A 82 14.48 -10.96 -5.74
C GLU A 82 13.72 -9.64 -5.82
N VAL A 83 12.39 -9.68 -5.59
CA VAL A 83 11.56 -8.48 -5.57
C VAL A 83 11.95 -7.58 -4.40
N ALA A 84 12.18 -8.11 -3.20
CA ALA A 84 12.62 -7.32 -2.06
C ALA A 84 13.96 -6.62 -2.35
N LYS A 85 14.91 -7.32 -2.97
CA LYS A 85 16.19 -6.74 -3.41
C LYS A 85 15.98 -5.64 -4.44
N MET A 86 15.09 -5.80 -5.41
CA MET A 86 14.75 -4.74 -6.38
C MET A 86 14.14 -3.52 -5.68
N LEU A 87 13.12 -3.71 -4.84
CA LEU A 87 12.45 -2.63 -4.11
C LEU A 87 13.43 -1.87 -3.21
N SER A 88 14.42 -2.54 -2.61
CA SER A 88 15.45 -1.89 -1.77
C SER A 88 16.36 -0.91 -2.55
N LYS A 89 16.55 -1.14 -3.86
CA LYS A 89 17.42 -0.32 -4.72
C LYS A 89 16.69 0.88 -5.34
N ILE A 90 15.36 0.88 -5.35
CA ILE A 90 14.56 1.96 -5.91
C ILE A 90 14.68 3.22 -5.04
N LYS A 91 14.80 4.39 -5.68
CA LYS A 91 14.74 5.68 -4.97
C LYS A 91 13.29 6.08 -4.71
N TRP A 92 12.78 5.69 -3.55
CA TRP A 92 11.42 6.04 -3.13
C TRP A 92 11.30 7.52 -2.73
N LEU A 93 10.25 8.18 -3.21
CA LEU A 93 9.91 9.54 -2.82
C LEU A 93 9.72 9.66 -1.30
N ARG A 94 8.95 8.72 -0.71
CA ARG A 94 8.71 8.72 0.74
C ARG A 94 8.55 7.32 1.30
N TYR A 95 7.64 6.52 0.75
CA TYR A 95 7.30 5.22 1.31
C TYR A 95 7.29 4.11 0.25
N ILE A 96 7.53 2.88 0.72
CA ILE A 96 7.08 1.67 0.03
C ILE A 96 5.68 1.38 0.58
N ARG A 97 4.67 1.36 -0.29
CA ARG A 97 3.28 1.22 0.13
C ARG A 97 2.82 -0.22 -0.05
N PHE A 98 2.17 -0.77 0.98
CA PHE A 98 1.47 -2.06 0.92
C PHE A 98 0.00 -1.88 1.29
N ALA A 99 -0.80 -2.91 1.07
CA ALA A 99 -2.14 -3.02 1.62
C ALA A 99 -2.21 -4.19 2.61
N CYS A 100 -2.98 -4.03 3.67
CA CYS A 100 -3.27 -5.06 4.67
C CYS A 100 -4.75 -4.98 5.03
N ASP A 101 -5.63 -5.15 4.05
CA ASP A 101 -7.08 -4.91 4.20
C ASP A 101 -7.81 -5.99 5.02
N THR A 102 -7.18 -7.15 5.24
CA THR A 102 -7.75 -8.30 5.97
C THR A 102 -6.72 -8.89 6.94
N ALA A 103 -7.18 -9.59 7.97
CA ALA A 103 -6.30 -10.35 8.87
C ALA A 103 -5.39 -11.33 8.12
N SER A 104 -5.90 -12.00 7.09
CA SER A 104 -5.11 -12.93 6.25
C SER A 104 -3.99 -12.25 5.45
N ALA A 105 -3.98 -10.92 5.34
CA ALA A 105 -2.91 -10.18 4.69
C ALA A 105 -1.73 -9.88 5.64
N ILE A 106 -1.87 -10.11 6.96
CA ILE A 106 -0.83 -9.85 7.96
C ILE A 106 0.39 -10.72 7.69
N GLU A 107 0.24 -12.04 7.61
CA GLU A 107 1.37 -12.95 7.46
C GLU A 107 2.19 -12.69 6.17
N PRO A 108 1.57 -12.54 4.98
CA PRO A 108 2.30 -12.13 3.78
C PRO A 108 3.01 -10.78 3.93
N LEU A 109 2.38 -9.82 4.63
CA LEU A 109 3.00 -8.52 4.89
C LEU A 109 4.23 -8.65 5.80
N LEU A 110 4.14 -9.41 6.90
CA LEU A 110 5.28 -9.66 7.79
C LEU A 110 6.44 -10.32 7.04
N SER A 111 6.14 -11.33 6.23
CA SER A 111 7.13 -12.00 5.39
C SER A 111 7.77 -11.06 4.36
N ALA A 112 7.01 -10.12 3.79
CA ALA A 112 7.55 -9.12 2.86
C ALA A 112 8.46 -8.11 3.58
N ILE A 113 8.06 -7.64 4.76
CA ILE A 113 8.85 -6.71 5.58
C ILE A 113 10.16 -7.35 6.01
N GLU A 114 10.14 -8.60 6.45
CA GLU A 114 11.36 -9.32 6.84
C GLU A 114 12.38 -9.35 5.70
N LYS A 115 11.95 -9.69 4.48
CA LYS A 115 12.83 -9.69 3.29
C LYS A 115 13.37 -8.30 2.97
N LEU A 116 12.52 -7.28 3.02
CA LEU A 116 12.94 -5.89 2.82
C LEU A 116 13.98 -5.45 3.86
N ASN A 117 13.81 -5.86 5.11
CA ASN A 117 14.73 -5.54 6.21
C ASN A 117 16.11 -6.18 6.02
N ARG A 118 16.18 -7.41 5.48
CA ARG A 118 17.44 -8.07 5.10
C ARG A 118 18.23 -7.25 4.06
N TYR A 119 17.55 -6.47 3.22
CA TYR A 119 18.15 -5.53 2.27
C TYR A 119 18.23 -4.08 2.78
N GLY A 120 18.10 -3.87 4.09
CA GLY A 120 18.35 -2.58 4.74
C GLY A 120 17.22 -1.56 4.67
N VAL A 121 16.04 -1.94 4.14
CA VAL A 121 14.85 -1.08 4.23
C VAL A 121 14.45 -0.97 5.71
N LYS A 122 14.13 0.24 6.16
CA LYS A 122 13.71 0.49 7.54
C LYS A 122 12.19 0.54 7.64
N ASN A 123 11.63 0.00 8.71
CA ASN A 123 10.16 -0.08 8.90
C ASN A 123 9.45 1.28 8.79
N TYR A 124 10.05 2.38 9.24
CA TYR A 124 9.45 3.73 9.10
C TYR A 124 9.31 4.21 7.65
N ARG A 125 9.92 3.50 6.68
CA ARG A 125 9.77 3.72 5.23
C ARG A 125 8.58 2.95 4.65
N ILE A 126 7.91 2.13 5.43
CA ILE A 126 6.83 1.26 4.98
C ILE A 126 5.49 1.85 5.42
N PHE A 127 4.63 2.12 4.44
CA PHE A 127 3.30 2.66 4.64
C PHE A 127 2.27 1.59 4.28
N VAL A 128 1.24 1.41 5.09
CA VAL A 128 0.30 0.30 4.93
C VAL A 128 -1.13 0.84 4.92
N TYR A 129 -1.83 0.67 3.79
CA TYR A 129 -3.26 0.92 3.73
C TYR A 129 -4.03 -0.19 4.45
N LEU A 130 -5.05 0.17 5.22
CA LEU A 130 -5.98 -0.76 5.86
C LEU A 130 -7.42 -0.33 5.64
N LEU A 131 -8.24 -1.25 5.15
CA LEU A 131 -9.68 -1.12 5.16
C LEU A 131 -10.25 -1.39 6.57
N VAL A 132 -11.09 -0.47 7.05
CA VAL A 132 -11.82 -0.57 8.32
C VAL A 132 -13.24 -1.02 8.03
N LYS A 133 -13.51 -2.31 8.25
CA LYS A 133 -14.85 -2.90 8.19
C LYS A 133 -15.37 -3.14 9.60
N GLU A 134 -14.66 -3.94 10.38
CA GLU A 134 -14.88 -4.08 11.82
C GLU A 134 -13.75 -3.37 12.57
N VAL A 135 -14.08 -2.52 13.54
CA VAL A 135 -13.10 -1.70 14.26
C VAL A 135 -12.16 -2.56 15.10
N ALA A 136 -12.67 -3.61 15.77
CA ALA A 136 -11.86 -4.53 16.56
C ALA A 136 -10.74 -5.20 15.73
N ASP A 137 -11.11 -5.80 14.59
CA ASP A 137 -10.15 -6.43 13.66
C ASP A 137 -9.14 -5.41 13.10
N ALA A 138 -9.61 -4.22 12.71
CA ALA A 138 -8.74 -3.16 12.21
C ALA A 138 -7.77 -2.67 13.28
N ASN A 139 -8.20 -2.61 14.54
CA ASN A 139 -7.38 -2.24 15.70
C ASN A 139 -6.27 -3.26 15.97
N GLU A 140 -6.59 -4.57 15.94
CA GLU A 140 -5.58 -5.63 16.08
C GLU A 140 -4.49 -5.51 15.01
N ARG A 141 -4.90 -5.36 13.75
CA ARG A 141 -3.96 -5.10 12.65
C ARG A 141 -3.13 -3.84 12.91
N CYS A 142 -3.75 -2.73 13.31
CA CYS A 142 -3.02 -1.48 13.59
C CYS A 142 -2.02 -1.62 14.74
N LYS A 143 -2.34 -2.36 15.81
CA LYS A 143 -1.42 -2.62 16.94
C LYS A 143 -0.17 -3.37 16.48
N ILE A 144 -0.33 -4.39 15.65
CA ILE A 144 0.80 -5.12 15.05
C ILE A 144 1.68 -4.17 14.24
N LEU A 145 1.09 -3.35 13.37
CA LEU A 145 1.83 -2.43 12.53
C LEU A 145 2.53 -1.32 13.34
N LYS A 146 1.88 -0.79 14.38
CA LYS A 146 2.43 0.19 15.33
C LYS A 146 3.64 -0.40 16.06
N GLY A 147 3.54 -1.63 16.58
CA GLY A 147 4.63 -2.32 17.27
C GLY A 147 5.86 -2.56 16.40
N LEU A 148 5.66 -2.72 15.08
CA LEU A 148 6.75 -2.85 14.11
C LEU A 148 7.33 -1.49 13.67
N GLY A 149 6.74 -0.36 14.04
CA GLY A 149 7.17 0.97 13.59
C GLY A 149 6.84 1.25 12.12
N LEU A 150 5.81 0.59 11.58
CA LEU A 150 5.27 0.85 10.25
C LEU A 150 4.28 2.02 10.29
N ILE A 151 3.92 2.57 9.13
CA ILE A 151 3.00 3.71 9.04
C ILE A 151 1.63 3.24 8.52
N PRO A 152 0.68 2.82 9.40
CA PRO A 152 -0.65 2.44 8.95
C PRO A 152 -1.42 3.65 8.41
N PHE A 153 -2.40 3.44 7.54
CA PHE A 153 -3.36 4.45 7.13
C PHE A 153 -4.68 3.78 6.82
N THR A 154 -5.70 4.17 7.56
CA THR A 154 -7.00 3.52 7.54
C THR A 154 -7.96 4.24 6.62
N GLN A 155 -8.72 3.46 5.86
CA GLN A 155 -9.83 3.90 5.03
C GLN A 155 -11.08 3.16 5.49
N THR A 156 -12.17 3.87 5.72
CA THR A 156 -13.42 3.24 6.13
C THR A 156 -14.08 2.51 4.95
N TYR A 157 -14.55 1.29 5.18
CA TYR A 157 -15.30 0.55 4.18
C TYR A 157 -16.60 1.26 3.83
N ARG A 158 -16.89 1.35 2.53
CA ARG A 158 -18.16 1.82 2.00
C ARG A 158 -18.72 0.76 1.08
N ASP A 159 -19.96 0.37 1.32
CA ASP A 159 -20.68 -0.54 0.44
C ASP A 159 -21.43 0.30 -0.60
N TYR A 160 -20.94 0.29 -1.84
CA TYR A 160 -21.59 1.04 -2.92
C TYR A 160 -22.80 0.30 -3.50
N GLU A 161 -22.84 -1.04 -3.41
CA GLU A 161 -23.94 -1.86 -3.93
C GLU A 161 -25.21 -1.65 -3.08
N ASN A 162 -25.04 -1.67 -1.76
CA ASN A 162 -26.13 -1.53 -0.79
C ASN A 162 -26.24 -0.10 -0.23
N ASN A 163 -25.44 0.85 -0.74
CA ASN A 163 -25.35 2.24 -0.29
C ASN A 163 -25.12 2.40 1.24
N ILE A 164 -24.35 1.48 1.84
CA ILE A 164 -24.03 1.54 3.27
C ILE A 164 -22.85 2.49 3.48
N GLN A 165 -23.09 3.53 4.27
CA GLN A 165 -22.09 4.51 4.66
C GLN A 165 -21.30 4.04 5.89
N PRO A 166 -20.05 4.51 6.05
CA PRO A 166 -19.29 4.19 7.26
C PRO A 166 -19.98 4.70 8.53
N THR A 167 -19.94 3.88 9.57
CA THR A 167 -20.47 4.20 10.91
C THR A 167 -19.65 5.33 11.55
N ALA A 168 -20.20 5.97 12.59
CA ALA A 168 -19.48 6.98 13.36
C ALA A 168 -18.21 6.42 14.00
N GLU A 169 -18.29 5.20 14.53
CA GLU A 169 -17.16 4.49 15.15
C GLU A 169 -16.03 4.22 14.14
N GLN A 170 -16.36 3.73 12.93
CA GLN A 170 -15.37 3.51 11.87
C GLN A 170 -14.66 4.82 11.47
N LYS A 171 -15.41 5.93 11.37
CA LYS A 171 -14.84 7.26 11.06
C LYS A 171 -13.95 7.77 12.19
N GLN A 172 -14.37 7.59 13.44
CA GLN A 172 -13.59 7.97 14.63
C GLN A 172 -12.30 7.16 14.73
N PHE A 173 -12.37 5.85 14.48
CA PHE A 173 -11.21 4.98 14.41
C PHE A 173 -10.26 5.40 13.28
N ALA A 174 -10.79 5.69 12.09
CA ALA A 174 -9.97 6.16 10.99
C ALA A 174 -9.27 7.49 11.29
N ARG A 175 -9.96 8.41 11.98
CA ARG A 175 -9.35 9.67 12.47
C ARG A 175 -8.23 9.39 13.48
N TYR A 176 -8.47 8.52 14.46
CA TYR A 176 -7.48 8.12 15.45
C TYR A 176 -6.19 7.63 14.79
N VAL A 177 -6.29 6.64 13.88
CA VAL A 177 -5.12 6.06 13.22
C VAL A 177 -4.43 7.06 12.29
N ASN A 178 -5.19 7.86 11.53
CA ASN A 178 -4.63 8.78 10.55
C ASN A 178 -4.01 10.03 11.18
N HIS A 179 -4.40 10.39 12.41
CA HIS A 179 -3.77 11.45 13.17
C HIS A 179 -2.52 10.94 13.92
N LYS A 180 -1.37 10.96 13.25
CA LYS A 180 -0.13 10.30 13.72
C LYS A 180 0.35 10.66 15.12
N ALA A 181 0.16 11.92 15.54
CA ALA A 181 0.50 12.30 16.91
C ALA A 181 -0.35 11.57 17.95
N ILE A 182 -1.65 11.37 17.66
CA ILE A 182 -2.58 10.67 18.56
C ILE A 182 -2.32 9.17 18.51
N PHE A 183 -2.25 8.60 17.31
CA PHE A 183 -2.02 7.16 17.11
C PHE A 183 -0.75 6.66 17.82
N ASN A 184 0.30 7.49 17.86
CA ASN A 184 1.56 7.12 18.50
C ASN A 184 1.56 7.38 20.02
N SER A 185 0.66 8.21 20.55
CA SER A 185 0.68 8.60 21.97
C SER A 185 -0.25 7.78 22.86
N ILE A 186 -1.34 7.24 22.31
CA ILE A 186 -2.37 6.51 23.06
C ILE A 186 -2.82 5.28 22.28
N ASP A 187 -3.49 4.37 22.98
CA ASP A 187 -4.17 3.24 22.35
C ASP A 187 -5.64 3.57 22.05
N TRP A 188 -6.26 2.76 21.19
CA TRP A 188 -7.63 3.01 20.72
C TRP A 188 -8.64 3.00 21.87
N GLU A 189 -8.44 2.09 22.82
CA GLU A 189 -9.30 1.90 23.99
C GLU A 189 -9.35 3.15 24.89
N ASP A 190 -8.30 3.97 24.87
CA ASP A 190 -8.18 5.20 25.64
C ASP A 190 -8.60 6.47 24.85
N TYR A 191 -8.88 6.32 23.55
CA TYR A 191 -9.21 7.45 22.69
C TYR A 191 -10.68 7.86 22.80
N LYS A 192 -10.93 8.98 23.50
CA LYS A 192 -12.29 9.50 23.75
C LYS A 192 -12.90 10.31 22.59
N GLY A 193 -12.20 10.45 21.46
CA GLY A 193 -12.62 11.34 20.38
C GLY A 193 -12.60 12.82 20.76
N LEU A 194 -12.74 13.69 19.76
CA LEU A 194 -13.26 15.03 19.99
C LEU A 194 -14.77 14.90 19.77
N LEU A 195 -15.57 15.16 20.82
CA LEU A 195 -17.02 15.33 20.71
C LEU A 195 -17.35 16.44 19.71
#